data_AF-A0A091AT62-F1
#
_entry.id   AF-A0A091AT62-F1
#
_cell.length_a   1.000
_cell.length_b   1.000
_cell.length_c   1.000
_cell.angle_alpha   90.00
_cell.angle_beta   90.00
_cell.angle_gamma   90.00
#
_symmetry.space_group_name_H-M   'P 1'
#
loop_
_entity.id
_entity.type
_entity.pdbx_description
1 polymer ?
#
loop_
_entity_poly.entity_id
_entity_poly.type
_entity_poly.pdbx_seq_one_letter_code
_entity_poly.pdbx_strand_id
1 'polypeptide(L)'
;MATIDLSSGNEVFDLAMTANVGGWSILPLPAAGKVAEIRVLVQQHASAAKSCASPATAGKTAGGAWVISSILGSTESLALAIRSDGTVSVFPAGVNG
;
A
#
# COMPACT_ATOMS: atom_id res chain seq x y z
N MET A 1 3.77 -1.28 11.64
CA MET A 1 4.45 -1.05 10.34
C MET A 1 4.04 -2.17 9.42
N ALA A 2 3.67 -1.89 8.17
CA ALA A 2 3.50 -2.90 7.12
C ALA A 2 4.82 -3.06 6.35
N THR A 3 5.17 -4.29 5.94
CA THR A 3 6.41 -4.55 5.19
C THR A 3 6.08 -5.14 3.83
N ILE A 4 6.63 -4.55 2.77
CA ILE A 4 6.56 -5.06 1.40
C ILE A 4 7.96 -5.54 1.00
N ASP A 5 8.08 -6.84 0.73
CA ASP A 5 9.33 -7.45 0.31
C ASP A 5 9.40 -7.62 -1.21
N LEU A 6 10.11 -6.71 -1.88
CA LEU A 6 10.27 -6.73 -3.33
C LEU A 6 11.23 -7.84 -3.82
N SER A 7 12.00 -8.48 -2.93
CA SER A 7 12.91 -9.56 -3.33
C SER A 7 12.17 -10.84 -3.74
N SER A 8 10.90 -10.96 -3.33
CA SER A 8 10.01 -12.06 -3.74
C SER A 8 9.71 -12.08 -5.24
N GLY A 9 9.88 -10.96 -5.95
CA GLY A 9 9.50 -10.82 -7.36
C GLY A 9 7.99 -10.80 -7.59
N ASN A 10 7.18 -10.76 -6.51
CA ASN A 10 5.73 -10.70 -6.63
C ASN A 10 5.28 -9.32 -7.14
N GLU A 11 4.28 -9.32 -8.03
CA GLU A 11 3.62 -8.10 -8.50
C GLU A 11 2.40 -7.74 -7.64
N VAL A 12 1.89 -8.70 -6.85
CA VAL A 12 0.73 -8.52 -5.97
C VAL A 12 1.08 -8.95 -4.55
N PHE A 13 0.73 -8.12 -3.58
CA PHE A 13 0.94 -8.35 -2.15
C PHE A 13 -0.37 -8.22 -1.39
N ASP A 14 -0.54 -9.03 -0.35
CA ASP A 14 -1.68 -8.94 0.57
C ASP A 14 -1.26 -8.30 1.89
N LEU A 15 -2.04 -7.32 2.34
CA LEU A 15 -1.95 -6.73 3.67
C LEU A 15 -3.27 -6.93 4.40
N ALA A 16 -3.35 -7.98 5.21
CA ALA A 16 -4.46 -8.21 6.13
C ALA A 16 -4.29 -7.36 7.39
N MET A 17 -5.20 -6.41 7.61
CA MET A 17 -5.13 -5.52 8.77
C MET A 17 -5.60 -6.25 10.04
N THR A 18 -4.67 -6.54 10.94
CA THR A 18 -4.96 -7.05 12.30
C THR A 18 -4.81 -5.96 13.37
N ALA A 19 -4.07 -4.90 13.06
CA ALA A 19 -3.83 -3.74 13.92
C ALA A 19 -3.75 -2.45 13.08
N ASN A 20 -3.69 -1.30 13.76
CA ASN A 20 -3.43 -0.04 13.09
C ASN A 20 -2.03 -0.03 12.46
N VAL A 21 -1.94 0.41 11.21
CA VAL A 21 -0.69 0.49 10.45
C VAL A 21 -0.23 1.93 10.44
N GLY A 22 0.78 2.26 11.25
CA GLY A 22 1.34 3.62 11.35
C GLY A 22 2.34 4.00 10.24
N GLY A 23 2.67 3.09 9.33
CA GLY A 23 3.66 3.33 8.28
C GLY A 23 4.02 2.07 7.50
N TRP A 24 4.83 2.25 6.47
CA TRP A 24 5.23 1.21 5.52
C TRP A 24 6.76 1.13 5.41
N SER A 25 7.26 -0.10 5.27
CA SER A 25 8.66 -0.42 4.97
C SER A 25 8.69 -1.18 3.65
N ILE A 26 9.54 -0.75 2.71
CA ILE A 26 9.66 -1.36 1.38
C ILE A 26 11.12 -1.73 1.19
N LEU A 27 11.40 -3.03 1.09
CA LEU A 27 12.77 -3.53 1.04
C LEU A 27 12.87 -4.78 0.13
N PRO A 28 13.98 -4.96 -0.61
CA PRO A 28 14.92 -3.92 -0.97
C PRO A 28 14.25 -2.84 -1.85
N LEU A 29 14.83 -1.65 -1.91
CA LEU A 29 14.43 -0.67 -2.91
C LEU A 29 14.85 -1.14 -4.32
N PRO A 30 14.15 -0.70 -5.39
CA PRO A 30 14.56 -0.99 -6.76
C PRO A 30 15.99 -0.54 -7.03
N ALA A 31 16.67 -1.23 -7.95
CA ALA A 31 18.01 -0.84 -8.39
C ALA A 31 18.03 0.59 -8.95
N ALA A 32 19.18 1.27 -8.85
CA ALA A 32 19.32 2.67 -9.27
C ALA A 32 18.76 2.93 -10.67
N GLY A 33 17.89 3.94 -10.79
CA GLY A 33 17.24 4.30 -12.05
C GLY A 33 16.07 3.39 -12.46
N LYS A 34 15.67 2.45 -11.61
CA LYS A 34 14.51 1.57 -11.83
C LYS A 34 13.31 1.99 -10.98
N VAL A 35 12.15 1.50 -11.39
CA VAL A 35 10.87 1.64 -10.69
C VAL A 35 10.29 0.23 -10.54
N ALA A 36 9.74 -0.07 -9.37
CA ALA A 36 8.89 -1.23 -9.17
C ALA A 36 7.43 -0.76 -9.17
N GLU A 37 6.60 -1.39 -10.00
CA GLU A 37 5.16 -1.18 -10.04
C GLU A 37 4.48 -2.43 -9.52
N ILE A 38 3.76 -2.30 -8.40
CA ILE A 38 3.12 -3.43 -7.72
C ILE A 38 1.68 -3.08 -7.37
N ARG A 39 0.91 -4.10 -7.00
CA ARG A 39 -0.41 -3.98 -6.40
C ARG A 39 -0.37 -4.48 -4.96
N VAL A 40 -0.98 -3.74 -4.04
CA VAL A 40 -1.22 -4.20 -2.67
C VAL A 40 -2.72 -4.29 -2.44
N LEU A 41 -3.19 -5.47 -2.08
CA LEU A 41 -4.55 -5.71 -1.63
C LEU A 41 -4.58 -5.49 -0.13
N VAL A 42 -5.19 -4.39 0.30
CA VAL A 42 -5.33 -4.04 1.72
C VAL A 42 -6.70 -4.50 2.18
N GLN A 43 -6.73 -5.50 3.05
CA GLN A 43 -7.95 -6.06 3.61
C GLN A 43 -8.22 -5.45 4.99
N GLN A 44 -9.35 -4.77 5.13
CA GLN A 44 -9.80 -4.22 6.40
C GLN A 44 -10.17 -5.35 7.37
N HIS A 45 -9.91 -5.14 8.66
CA HIS A 45 -10.24 -6.10 9.70
C HIS A 45 -11.74 -6.42 9.73
N ALA A 46 -12.09 -7.68 9.97
CA ALA A 46 -13.47 -8.15 9.91
C ALA A 46 -14.36 -7.67 11.07
N SER A 47 -13.78 -7.29 12.21
CA SER A 47 -14.57 -7.00 13.44
C SER A 47 -14.40 -5.59 14.01
N ALA A 48 -13.47 -4.79 13.47
CA ALA A 48 -13.19 -3.44 13.98
C ALA A 48 -12.32 -2.66 13.01
N ALA A 49 -12.77 -1.50 12.54
CA ALA A 49 -12.03 -0.68 11.58
C ALA A 49 -10.65 -0.30 12.13
N LYS A 50 -9.62 -0.48 11.29
CA LYS A 50 -8.24 -0.10 11.58
C LYS A 50 -7.85 1.12 10.76
N SER A 51 -6.96 1.94 11.31
CA SER A 51 -6.32 3.01 10.56
C SER A 51 -5.07 2.52 9.84
N CYS A 52 -4.82 3.06 8.66
CA CYS A 52 -3.64 2.77 7.86
C CYS A 52 -3.05 4.08 7.34
N ALA A 53 -1.80 4.35 7.67
CA ALA A 53 -1.05 5.45 7.10
C ALA A 53 -0.85 5.21 5.60
N SER A 54 -0.93 6.27 4.81
CA SER A 54 -0.64 6.18 3.38
C SER A 54 0.82 5.77 3.14
N PRO A 55 1.10 4.84 2.20
CA PRO A 55 2.47 4.58 1.77
C PRO A 55 3.03 5.70 0.87
N ALA A 56 2.19 6.63 0.39
CA ALA A 56 2.63 7.71 -0.50
C ALA A 56 3.63 8.64 0.21
N THR A 57 4.70 9.00 -0.49
CA THR A 57 5.48 10.18 -0.12
C THR A 57 4.60 11.43 -0.23
N ALA A 58 4.88 12.47 0.56
CA ALA A 58 4.05 13.68 0.63
C ALA A 58 3.70 14.24 -0.76
N GLY A 59 2.40 14.41 -1.01
CA GLY A 59 1.88 14.93 -2.29
C GLY A 59 1.91 13.97 -3.48
N LYS A 60 2.21 12.68 -3.28
CA LYS A 60 2.34 11.68 -4.35
C LYS A 60 1.16 10.70 -4.42
N THR A 61 -0.06 11.23 -4.47
CA THR A 61 -1.26 10.41 -4.70
C THR A 61 -2.03 10.92 -5.90
N ALA A 62 -2.22 10.05 -6.90
CA ALA A 62 -3.08 10.35 -8.04
C ALA A 62 -4.55 10.09 -7.65
N GLY A 63 -5.46 11.01 -7.99
CA GLY A 63 -6.89 10.85 -7.66
C GLY A 63 -7.32 11.29 -6.25
N GLY A 64 -6.43 11.96 -5.50
CA GLY A 64 -6.71 12.46 -4.14
C GLY A 64 -5.98 11.67 -3.06
N ALA A 65 -5.98 12.14 -1.81
CA ALA A 65 -5.33 11.41 -0.71
C ALA A 65 -6.03 10.06 -0.49
N TRP A 66 -5.28 8.95 -0.56
CA TRP A 66 -5.81 7.64 -0.19
C TRP A 66 -6.02 7.59 1.32
N VAL A 67 -7.19 7.09 1.70
CA VAL A 67 -7.59 6.80 3.08
C VAL A 67 -8.21 5.42 3.06
N ILE A 68 -7.77 4.56 3.95
CA ILE A 68 -8.33 3.21 4.10
C ILE A 68 -9.83 3.27 4.42
N SER A 69 -10.62 2.46 3.71
CA SER A 69 -12.04 2.26 3.99
C SER A 69 -12.30 1.79 5.41
N SER A 70 -13.37 2.29 6.02
CA SER A 70 -13.86 1.83 7.32
C SER A 70 -14.81 0.63 7.22
N ILE A 71 -15.14 0.16 6.01
CA ILE A 71 -16.01 -1.00 5.78
C ILE A 71 -15.29 -2.27 6.23
N LEU A 72 -15.84 -2.94 7.24
CA LEU A 72 -15.26 -4.16 7.80
C LEU A 72 -15.17 -5.27 6.76
N GLY A 73 -14.03 -5.95 6.70
CA GLY A 73 -13.79 -7.03 5.75
C GLY A 73 -13.64 -6.61 4.29
N SER A 74 -13.77 -5.31 3.96
CA SER A 74 -13.55 -4.82 2.60
C SER A 74 -12.10 -5.01 2.16
N THR A 75 -11.93 -5.13 0.84
CA THR A 75 -10.59 -5.18 0.22
C THR A 75 -10.44 -4.02 -0.75
N GLU A 76 -9.35 -3.27 -0.57
CA GLU A 76 -8.94 -2.18 -1.45
C GLU A 76 -7.72 -2.60 -2.25
N SER A 77 -7.70 -2.25 -3.53
CA SER A 77 -6.53 -2.47 -4.38
C SER A 77 -5.76 -1.18 -4.56
N LEU A 78 -4.52 -1.13 -4.08
CA LEU A 78 -3.62 -0.01 -4.28
C LEU A 78 -2.55 -0.36 -5.31
N ALA A 79 -2.45 0.40 -6.40
CA ALA A 79 -1.26 0.35 -7.24
C ALA A 79 -0.20 1.31 -6.68
N LEU A 80 1.03 0.82 -6.54
CA LEU A 80 2.17 1.57 -6.02
C LEU A 80 3.26 1.63 -7.09
N ALA A 81 3.79 2.83 -7.35
CA ALA A 81 5.02 3.01 -8.09
C ALA A 81 6.13 3.44 -7.12
N ILE A 82 7.14 2.59 -6.97
CA ILE A 82 8.23 2.73 -6.01
C ILE A 82 9.49 3.02 -6.79
N ARG A 83 10.12 4.18 -6.54
CA ARG A 83 11.38 4.57 -7.18
C ARG A 83 12.58 4.08 -6.37
N SER A 84 13.72 3.95 -7.04
CA SER A 84 14.98 3.54 -6.41
C SER A 84 15.47 4.46 -5.28
N ASP A 85 14.96 5.69 -5.19
CA ASP A 85 15.23 6.64 -4.10
C ASP A 85 14.29 6.50 -2.89
N GLY A 86 13.37 5.53 -2.92
CA GLY A 86 12.37 5.32 -1.87
C GLY A 86 11.11 6.16 -2.02
N THR A 87 11.01 7.01 -3.06
CA THR A 87 9.77 7.74 -3.34
C THR A 87 8.67 6.77 -3.75
N VAL A 88 7.50 6.89 -3.11
CA VAL A 88 6.32 6.07 -3.40
C VAL A 88 5.20 6.95 -3.93
N SER A 89 4.66 6.57 -5.08
CA SER A 89 3.42 7.15 -5.64
C SER A 89 2.28 6.13 -5.50
N VAL A 90 1.13 6.60 -5.04
CA VAL A 90 -0.07 5.78 -4.83
C VAL A 90 -1.13 6.10 -5.87
N PHE A 91 -1.70 5.05 -6.44
CA PHE A 91 -2.82 5.08 -7.37
C PHE A 91 -3.93 4.20 -6.79
N PRO A 92 -4.83 4.77 -5.98
CA PRO A 92 -5.88 4.01 -5.34
C PRO A 92 -6.90 3.54 -6.37
N ALA A 93 -7.30 2.27 -6.28
CA ALA A 93 -8.51 1.77 -6.92
C ALA A 93 -9.60 1.59 -5.85
N GLY A 94 -10.87 1.71 -6.26
CA GLY A 94 -12.02 1.72 -5.36
C GLY A 94 -12.14 0.50 -4.43
N VAL A 95 -13.04 0.61 -3.47
CA VAL A 95 -13.33 -0.43 -2.47
C VAL A 95 -14.24 -1.50 -3.05
N ASN A 96 -13.84 -2.77 -2.95
CA ASN A 96 -14.74 -3.89 -3.19
C ASN A 96 -15.32 -4.38 -1.85
N GLY A 97 -16.66 -4.37 -1.75
CA GLY A 97 -17.43 -4.76 -0.57
C GLY A 97 -18.07 -6.13 -0.70
#